data_AF-S4PP13-F1
#
_entry.id   AF-S4PP13-F1
#
_cell.length_a   1.000
_cell.length_b   1.000
_cell.length_c   1.000
_cell.angle_alpha   90.00
_cell.angle_beta   90.00
_cell.angle_gamma   90.00
#
_symmetry.space_group_name_H-M   'P 1'
#
loop_
_entity.id
_entity.type
_entity.pdbx_description
1 polymer ?
#
loop_
_entity_poly.entity_id
_entity_poly.type
_entity_poly.pdbx_seq_one_letter_code
_entity_poly.pdbx_strand_id
1 'polypeptide(L)' 'MEGAYDEIISENPFFIQLKNEYSNLFQHCIAQSWIICVPRIGSLNARAFTIEHFCAHVLVPSDELPET' A
#
# COMPACT_ATOMS: atom_id res chain seq x y z
N MET A 1 -23.48 6.29 2.03
CA MET A 1 -23.04 5.74 0.73
C MET A 1 -22.14 6.79 0.11
N GLU A 2 -20.93 6.95 0.64
CA GLU A 2 -19.97 7.99 0.22
C GLU A 2 -18.58 7.41 0.52
N GLY A 3 -17.96 6.78 -0.46
CA GLY A 3 -16.71 6.04 -0.23
C GLY A 3 -16.10 5.45 -1.50
N ALA A 4 -16.60 5.84 -2.66
CA ALA A 4 -15.79 5.68 -3.87
C ALA A 4 -14.63 6.66 -3.70
N TYR A 5 -13.41 6.14 -3.64
CA TYR A 5 -12.24 6.96 -3.91
C TYR A 5 -12.53 7.68 -5.24
N ASP A 6 -12.54 9.01 -5.24
CA ASP A 6 -12.68 9.83 -6.45
C ASP A 6 -11.47 9.65 -7.41
N GLU A 7 -10.49 8.87 -6.98
CA GLU A 7 -9.22 8.63 -7.63
C GLU A 7 -9.09 7.17 -8.05
N ILE A 8 -8.56 6.98 -9.26
CA ILE A 8 -8.27 5.66 -9.79
C ILE A 8 -6.97 5.17 -9.12
N ILE A 9 -7.08 4.16 -8.25
CA ILE A 9 -5.93 3.56 -7.55
C ILE A 9 -4.87 3.06 -8.55
N SER A 10 -5.30 2.53 -9.70
CA SER A 10 -4.40 2.10 -10.77
C SER A 10 -3.59 3.23 -11.41
N GLU A 11 -4.03 4.48 -11.29
CA GLU A 11 -3.32 5.67 -11.74
C GLU A 11 -2.49 6.33 -10.62
N ASN A 12 -2.58 5.81 -9.39
CA ASN A 12 -1.84 6.37 -8.29
C ASN A 12 -0.33 6.09 -8.44
N PRO A 13 0.54 7.12 -8.45
CA PRO A 13 1.97 6.93 -8.64
C PRO A 13 2.60 6.05 -7.57
N PHE A 14 2.08 6.08 -6.33
CA PHE A 14 2.51 5.20 -5.26
C PHE A 14 2.22 3.73 -5.59
N PHE A 15 0.99 3.43 -6.01
CA PHE A 15 0.59 2.05 -6.35
C PHE A 15 1.30 1.54 -7.61
N ILE A 16 1.42 2.39 -8.64
CA ILE A 16 2.15 2.08 -9.87
C ILE A 16 3.61 1.77 -9.54
N GLN A 17 4.27 2.57 -8.72
CA GLN A 17 5.67 2.36 -8.37
C GLN A 17 5.84 1.09 -7.52
N LEU A 18 4.99 0.84 -6.52
CA LEU A 18 5.01 -0.42 -5.75
C LEU A 18 4.86 -1.64 -6.66
N LYS A 19 3.93 -1.59 -7.61
CA LYS A 19 3.67 -2.69 -8.53
C LYS A 19 4.81 -2.91 -9.54
N ASN A 20 5.40 -1.84 -10.09
CA ASN A 20 6.42 -1.94 -11.14
C ASN A 20 7.84 -2.11 -10.58
N GLU A 21 8.25 -1.29 -9.61
CA GLU A 21 9.61 -1.30 -9.07
C GLU A 21 9.77 -2.36 -7.97
N TYR A 22 8.74 -2.56 -7.17
CA TYR A 22 8.77 -3.45 -6.00
C TYR A 22 7.81 -4.65 -6.16
N SER A 23 7.74 -5.23 -7.35
CA SER A 23 6.82 -6.34 -7.65
C SER A 23 6.99 -7.53 -6.71
N ASN A 24 8.20 -7.80 -6.23
CA ASN A 24 8.46 -8.85 -5.22
C ASN A 24 7.72 -8.57 -3.91
N LEU A 25 7.79 -7.34 -3.41
CA LEU A 25 7.07 -6.91 -2.21
C LEU A 25 5.56 -6.97 -2.46
N PHE A 26 5.10 -6.47 -3.61
CA PHE A 26 3.68 -6.49 -3.97
C PHE A 26 3.12 -7.92 -4.02
N GLN A 27 3.83 -8.85 -4.66
CA GLN A 27 3.46 -10.27 -4.69
C GLN A 27 3.48 -10.89 -3.29
N HIS A 28 4.45 -10.53 -2.46
CA HIS A 28 4.53 -11.00 -1.08
C HIS A 28 3.31 -10.52 -0.27
N CYS A 29 2.95 -9.24 -0.37
CA CYS A 29 1.75 -8.69 0.26
C CYS A 29 0.50 -9.45 -0.18
N ILE A 30 0.34 -9.77 -1.47
CA ILE A 30 -0.81 -10.54 -1.97
C ILE A 30 -0.79 -11.96 -1.41
N ALA A 31 0.36 -12.64 -1.47
CA ALA A 31 0.51 -14.03 -1.03
C ALA A 31 0.23 -14.20 0.47
N GLN A 32 0.57 -13.18 1.27
CA GLN A 32 0.34 -13.17 2.72
C GLN A 32 -0.96 -12.47 3.12
N SER A 33 -1.79 -12.05 2.15
CA SER A 33 -3.04 -11.32 2.39
C SER A 33 -2.86 -10.03 3.22
N TRP A 34 -1.77 -9.31 3.00
CA TRP A 34 -1.48 -8.04 3.67
C TRP A 34 -2.28 -6.90 3.06
N ILE A 35 -2.58 -5.88 3.88
CA ILE A 35 -3.34 -4.71 3.45
C ILE A 35 -2.36 -3.61 3.04
N ILE A 36 -2.50 -3.08 1.83
CA ILE A 36 -1.67 -1.98 1.32
C ILE A 36 -2.50 -0.68 1.40
N CYS A 37 -2.11 0.24 2.27
CA CYS A 37 -2.75 1.54 2.40
C CYS A 37 -2.22 2.48 1.32
N VAL A 38 -3.00 2.67 0.25
CA VAL A 38 -2.64 3.60 -0.82
C VAL A 38 -3.02 5.04 -0.40
N PRO A 39 -2.03 5.94 -0.26
CA PRO A 39 -2.25 7.34 0.09
C PRO A 39 -2.89 8.10 -1.08
N ARG A 40 -3.61 9.17 -0.78
CA ARG A 40 -4.26 10.03 -1.78
C ARG A 40 -3.23 10.65 -2.75
N ILE A 41 -3.56 10.75 -4.04
CA ILE A 41 -2.70 11.36 -5.06
C ILE A 41 -2.40 12.81 -4.65
N GLY A 42 -1.12 13.18 -4.67
CA GLY A 42 -0.67 14.51 -4.24
C GLY A 42 -0.58 14.73 -2.72
N SER A 43 -1.00 13.77 -1.90
CA SER A 43 -0.88 13.87 -0.44
C SER A 43 0.55 13.61 0.06
N LEU A 44 1.35 12.85 -0.69
CA LEU A 44 2.77 12.65 -0.39
C LEU A 44 3.61 13.55 -1.29
N ASN A 45 4.30 14.50 -0.67
CA ASN A 45 5.35 15.30 -1.31
C ASN A 45 6.69 14.55 -1.32
N ALA A 46 6.68 13.26 -1.67
CA ALA A 46 7.90 12.48 -1.80
C ALA A 46 8.38 12.56 -3.25
N ARG A 47 9.62 13.03 -3.46
CA ARG A 47 10.25 13.10 -4.79
C ARG A 47 10.55 11.71 -5.37
N ALA A 48 10.68 10.72 -4.50
CA ALA A 48 10.78 9.29 -4.81
C ALA A 48 10.29 8.49 -3.58
N PHE A 49 9.48 7.46 -3.81
CA PHE A 49 9.10 6.52 -2.76
C PHE A 49 10.20 5.47 -2.55
N THR A 50 10.60 5.24 -1.31
CA THR A 50 11.54 4.18 -0.94
C THR A 50 10.79 2.95 -0.41
N ILE A 51 11.46 1.80 -0.36
CA ILE A 51 10.89 0.57 0.19
C ILE A 51 10.35 0.74 1.62
N GLU A 52 11.00 1.58 2.43
CA GLU A 52 10.57 1.88 3.80
C GLU A 52 9.24 2.63 3.83
N HIS A 53 9.01 3.56 2.90
CA HIS A 53 7.72 4.21 2.76
C HIS A 53 6.64 3.18 2.42
N PHE A 54 6.90 2.29 1.48
CA PHE A 54 5.94 1.23 1.13
C PHE A 54 5.65 0.33 2.34
N CYS A 55 6.69 -0.10 3.06
CA CYS A 55 6.55 -0.94 4.24
C CYS A 55 5.73 -0.25 5.34
N ALA A 56 5.94 1.05 5.58
CA ALA A 56 5.17 1.83 6.54
C ALA A 56 3.67 1.95 6.18
N HIS A 57 3.32 1.77 4.90
CA HIS A 57 1.94 1.76 4.40
C HIS A 57 1.36 0.35 4.27
N VAL A 58 2.13 -0.70 4.56
CA VAL A 58 1.66 -2.08 4.53
C VAL A 58 1.30 -2.51 5.94
N LEU A 59 0.02 -2.83 6.14
CA LEU A 59 -0.47 -3.42 7.37
C LEU A 59 -0.33 -4.94 7.25
N VAL A 60 0.64 -5.47 8.00
CA VAL A 60 0.82 -6.90 8.18
C VAL A 60 -0.22 -7.37 9.21
N PRO A 61 -1.13 -8.29 8.86
CA PRO A 61 -2.01 -8.90 9.84
C PRO A 61 -1.13 -9.62 10.87
N SER A 62 -1.15 -9.14 12.10
CA SER A 62 -0.51 -9.85 13.21
C SER A 62 -1.48 -10.94 13.68
N ASP A 63 -1.01 -12.18 13.70
CA ASP A 63 -1.75 -13.34 14.21
C ASP A 63 -1.86 -13.32 15.76
N GLU A 64 -1.29 -12.31 16.42
CA GLU A 64 -1.18 -12.23 17.88
C GLU A 64 -1.99 -11.09 18.50
N LEU A 65 -3.30 -11.26 18.53
CA LEU A 65 -4.01 -11.01 19.78
C LEU A 65 -4.73 -12.31 20.15
N PRO A 66 -4.20 -13.13 21.08
CA PRO A 66 -5.07 -14.07 21.77
C PRO A 66 -6.22 -13.25 22.37
N GLU A 67 -7.45 -13.64 22.05
CA GLU A 67 -8.65 -13.10 22.69
C GLU A 67 -8.49 -13.27 24.21
N THR A 68 -8.33 -12.17 24.95
CA THR A 68 -8.38 -12.16 26.42
C THR A 68 -9.72 -11.67 26.90
#